data_AF-A0A2N1V4V5-F1
#
_entry.id   AF-A0A2N1V4V5-F1
#
_cell.length_a   1.000
_cell.length_b   1.000
_cell.length_c   1.000
_cell.angle_alpha   90.00
_cell.angle_beta   90.00
_cell.angle_gamma   90.00
#
_symmetry.space_group_name_H-M   'P 1'
#
loop_
_entity.id
_entity.type
_entity.pdbx_description
1 polymer ?
#
loop_
_entity_poly.entity_id
_entity_poly.type
_entity_poly.pdbx_seq_one_letter_code
_entity_poly.pdbx_strand_id
1 'polypeptide(L)'
;MTYWGNHGLGDNSRVPVGHFQLVTHSSYTTIDKGELDNPVILNFEYDDDNLYAQLHKGFNRDKMEYVVWNLRTDDLTFYKTKEDYLKAGKKYNYISPEEFKSFNTHYNTYWHGWRFWLLP
;
A
#
# COMPACT_ATOMS: atom_id res chain seq x y z
N MET A 1 3.49 10.25 23.61
CA MET A 1 3.08 9.03 22.91
C MET A 1 2.08 9.43 21.84
N THR A 2 2.50 9.49 20.59
CA THR A 2 1.61 9.81 19.48
C THR A 2 1.08 8.52 18.86
N TYR A 3 -0.17 8.56 18.43
CA TYR A 3 -0.89 7.53 17.67
C TYR A 3 -0.13 7.00 16.42
N TRP A 4 0.98 7.65 16.06
CA TRP A 4 1.63 7.53 14.78
C TRP A 4 3.02 6.88 14.81
N GLY A 5 3.59 6.59 15.99
CA GLY A 5 4.97 6.09 16.05
C GLY A 5 5.31 5.44 17.37
N ASN A 6 4.76 4.25 17.63
CA ASN A 6 5.37 3.35 18.60
C ASN A 6 6.25 2.37 17.84
N HIS A 7 7.54 2.36 18.18
CA HIS A 7 8.56 1.46 17.63
C HIS A 7 8.88 0.35 18.64
N GLY A 8 7.87 -0.07 19.41
CA GLY A 8 7.97 -1.06 20.47
C GLY A 8 7.71 -2.47 19.95
N LEU A 9 8.46 -3.45 20.48
CA LEU A 9 8.26 -4.89 20.29
C LEU A 9 6.77 -5.25 20.48
N GLY A 10 6.04 -5.38 19.37
CA GLY A 10 4.61 -5.76 19.37
C GLY A 10 3.70 -4.94 18.46
N ASP A 11 4.13 -3.77 17.95
CA ASP A 11 3.26 -2.92 17.12
C ASP A 11 3.53 -3.05 15.61
N ASN A 12 2.45 -3.06 14.82
CA ASN A 12 2.51 -3.07 13.35
C ASN A 12 3.04 -1.71 12.83
N SER A 13 4.11 -1.72 12.03
CA SER A 13 4.60 -0.54 11.32
C SER A 13 3.55 -0.04 10.34
N ARG A 14 3.45 1.28 10.16
CA ARG A 14 2.41 1.90 9.29
C ARG A 14 2.99 2.95 8.37
N VAL A 15 2.42 3.02 7.17
CA VAL A 15 2.63 4.10 6.20
C VAL A 15 1.25 4.67 5.84
N PRO A 16 0.99 5.97 6.12
CA PRO A 16 -0.21 6.62 5.63
C PRO A 16 -0.09 6.90 4.13
N VAL A 17 -1.14 6.57 3.39
CA VAL A 17 -1.16 6.65 1.92
C VAL A 17 -2.13 7.71 1.39
N GLY A 18 -2.81 8.44 2.25
CA GLY A 18 -3.79 9.48 1.89
C GLY A 18 -5.19 9.14 2.40
N HIS A 19 -6.12 10.11 2.41
CA HIS A 19 -7.54 9.92 2.79
C HIS A 19 -7.78 9.12 4.10
N PHE A 20 -6.90 9.31 5.10
CA PHE A 20 -6.89 8.55 6.37
C PHE A 20 -6.67 7.03 6.24
N GLN A 21 -6.27 6.57 5.06
CA GLN A 21 -5.96 5.18 4.74
C GLN A 21 -4.52 4.83 5.08
N LEU A 22 -4.30 3.55 5.39
CA LEU A 22 -3.04 3.02 5.88
C LEU A 22 -2.64 1.74 5.15
N VAL A 23 -1.33 1.62 4.88
CA VAL A 23 -0.68 0.34 4.64
C VAL A 23 0.05 -0.03 5.92
N THR A 24 -0.08 -1.28 6.35
CA THR A 24 0.58 -1.77 7.57
C THR A 24 1.54 -2.90 7.26
N HIS A 25 2.52 -3.11 8.14
CA HIS A 25 3.46 -4.20 8.05
C HIS A 25 3.74 -4.79 9.43
N SER A 26 3.59 -6.11 9.53
CA SER A 26 3.99 -6.89 10.70
C SER A 26 4.81 -8.10 10.27
N SER A 27 4.15 -9.22 9.96
CA SER A 27 4.76 -10.34 9.23
C SER A 27 4.63 -10.19 7.72
N TYR A 28 3.58 -9.48 7.27
CA TYR A 28 3.31 -9.20 5.86
C TYR A 28 2.82 -7.76 5.70
N THR A 29 2.98 -7.20 4.50
CA THR A 29 2.44 -5.89 4.16
C THR A 29 0.97 -6.03 3.75
N THR A 30 0.09 -5.24 4.34
CA THR A 30 -1.36 -5.30 4.07
C THR A 30 -1.96 -3.93 3.79
N ILE A 31 -2.95 -3.93 2.91
CA ILE A 31 -3.91 -2.83 2.77
C ILE A 31 -4.85 -2.92 3.99
N ASP A 32 -4.79 -1.97 4.91
CA ASP A 32 -5.56 -2.03 6.15
C ASP A 32 -6.94 -1.38 5.97
N LYS A 33 -7.94 -2.23 5.75
CA LYS A 33 -9.34 -1.82 5.65
C LYS A 33 -10.11 -2.01 6.96
N GLY A 34 -9.45 -2.41 8.05
CA GLY A 34 -10.13 -2.82 9.28
C GLY A 34 -10.97 -4.09 9.15
N GLU A 35 -10.76 -4.88 8.10
CA GLU A 35 -11.47 -6.14 7.83
C GLU A 35 -10.62 -7.38 8.15
N LEU A 36 -11.28 -8.53 8.33
CA LEU A 36 -10.60 -9.81 8.64
C LEU A 36 -9.75 -10.37 7.47
N ASP A 37 -10.01 -9.95 6.23
CA ASP A 37 -9.35 -10.47 5.02
C ASP A 37 -8.68 -9.35 4.20
N ASN A 38 -7.88 -8.54 4.91
CA ASN A 38 -7.10 -7.46 4.31
C ASN A 38 -6.14 -7.99 3.22
N PRO A 39 -6.14 -7.41 2.01
CA PRO A 39 -5.25 -7.85 0.94
C PRO A 39 -3.77 -7.76 1.34
N VAL A 40 -3.04 -8.86 1.11
CA VAL A 40 -1.59 -8.92 1.35
C VAL A 40 -0.86 -8.51 0.07
N ILE A 41 0.02 -7.52 0.17
CA ILE A 41 0.73 -6.93 -0.97
C ILE A 41 2.25 -7.12 -0.85
N LEU A 42 2.94 -7.10 -1.98
CA LEU A 42 4.39 -7.19 -2.07
C LEU A 42 5.02 -5.79 -2.14
N ASN A 43 4.71 -5.08 -3.23
CA ASN A 43 5.19 -3.74 -3.52
C ASN A 43 4.01 -2.88 -3.95
N PHE A 44 4.11 -1.58 -3.71
CA PHE A 44 3.07 -0.62 -4.06
C PHE A 44 3.65 0.74 -4.41
N GLU A 45 2.86 1.54 -5.09
CA GLU A 45 3.03 2.98 -5.22
C GLU A 45 1.67 3.65 -5.08
N TYR A 46 1.62 4.93 -4.73
CA TYR A 46 0.37 5.64 -4.54
C TYR A 46 0.47 7.09 -4.98
N ASP A 47 -0.67 7.62 -5.43
CA ASP A 47 -0.88 9.03 -5.71
C ASP A 47 -1.93 9.61 -4.75
N ASP A 48 -2.44 10.80 -5.04
CA ASP A 48 -3.39 11.50 -4.18
C ASP A 48 -4.71 10.72 -3.98
N ASP A 49 -5.12 9.88 -4.93
CA ASP A 49 -6.45 9.25 -4.93
C ASP A 49 -6.40 7.73 -5.00
N ASN A 50 -5.27 7.13 -5.38
CA ASN A 50 -5.18 5.69 -5.59
C ASN A 50 -3.89 5.11 -5.03
N LEU A 51 -3.99 3.89 -4.52
CA LEU A 51 -2.87 3.00 -4.27
C LEU A 51 -2.87 1.86 -5.28
N TYR A 52 -1.73 1.60 -5.87
CA TYR A 52 -1.50 0.55 -6.85
C TYR A 52 -0.55 -0.48 -6.25
N ALA A 53 -0.94 -1.75 -6.22
CA ALA A 53 -0.13 -2.77 -5.56
C ALA A 53 -0.10 -4.09 -6.30
N GLN A 54 1.02 -4.79 -6.13
CA GLN A 54 1.15 -6.20 -6.49
C GLN A 54 0.71 -7.07 -5.31
N LEU A 55 -0.17 -8.03 -5.57
CA LEU A 55 -0.66 -8.96 -4.56
C LEU A 55 0.33 -10.10 -4.29
N HIS A 56 0.37 -10.55 -3.03
CA HIS A 56 1.10 -11.75 -2.66
C HIS A 56 0.26 -13.00 -2.98
N LYS A 57 0.66 -13.76 -4.01
CA LYS A 57 -0.07 -14.95 -4.50
C LYS A 57 -0.35 -16.02 -3.44
N GLY A 58 0.50 -16.14 -2.42
CA GLY A 58 0.35 -17.13 -1.35
C GLY A 58 -0.67 -16.79 -0.25
N PHE A 59 -1.16 -15.55 -0.20
CA PHE A 59 -2.05 -15.08 0.88
C PHE A 59 -3.42 -14.64 0.40
N ASN A 60 -3.56 -14.24 -0.86
CA ASN A 60 -4.83 -13.78 -1.40
C ASN A 60 -5.58 -14.94 -2.04
N ARG A 61 -6.85 -15.08 -1.67
CA ARG A 61 -7.78 -16.05 -2.27
C ARG A 61 -8.12 -15.54 -3.65
N ASP A 62 -7.42 -16.07 -4.67
CA ASP A 62 -7.65 -15.94 -6.11
C ASP A 62 -6.32 -15.68 -6.82
N LYS A 63 -6.21 -16.11 -8.08
CA LYS A 63 -5.02 -15.90 -8.94
C LYS A 63 -4.90 -14.44 -9.40
N MET A 64 -5.28 -13.49 -8.56
CA MET A 64 -5.12 -12.05 -8.83
C MET A 64 -3.69 -11.63 -8.55
N GLU A 65 -3.15 -10.78 -9.40
CA GLU A 65 -1.76 -10.34 -9.33
C GLU A 65 -1.63 -8.89 -8.92
N TYR A 66 -2.63 -8.06 -9.21
CA TYR A 66 -2.60 -6.63 -8.94
C TYR A 66 -3.92 -6.16 -8.36
N VAL A 67 -3.85 -5.09 -7.57
CA VAL A 67 -5.00 -4.40 -7.02
C VAL A 67 -4.79 -2.90 -7.13
N VAL A 68 -5.86 -2.19 -7.41
CA VAL A 68 -5.94 -0.73 -7.30
C VAL A 68 -6.96 -0.39 -6.24
N TRP A 69 -6.54 0.37 -5.24
CA TRP A 69 -7.38 0.84 -4.16
C TRP A 69 -7.67 2.32 -4.36
N ASN A 70 -8.94 2.66 -4.59
CA ASN A 70 -9.38 4.04 -4.56
C ASN A 70 -9.41 4.50 -3.10
N LEU A 71 -8.49 5.38 -2.73
CA LEU A 71 -8.30 5.82 -1.34
C LEU A 71 -9.45 6.70 -0.85
N ARG A 72 -10.16 7.36 -1.77
CA ARG A 72 -11.27 8.26 -1.47
C ARG A 72 -12.58 7.52 -1.22
N THR A 73 -12.89 6.52 -2.06
CA THR A 73 -14.13 5.73 -1.97
C THR A 73 -13.95 4.43 -1.19
N ASP A 74 -12.70 4.08 -0.88
CA ASP A 74 -12.31 2.82 -0.24
C ASP A 74 -12.57 1.55 -1.11
N ASP A 75 -12.72 1.71 -2.42
CA ASP A 75 -13.01 0.59 -3.33
C ASP A 75 -11.75 -0.12 -3.84
N LEU A 76 -11.78 -1.45 -3.87
CA LEU A 76 -10.70 -2.29 -4.44
C LEU A 76 -11.09 -2.83 -5.81
N THR A 77 -10.23 -2.61 -6.81
CA THR A 77 -10.34 -3.20 -8.14
C THR A 77 -9.19 -4.17 -8.38
N PHE A 78 -9.52 -5.44 -8.59
CA PHE A 78 -8.54 -6.52 -8.77
C PHE A 78 -8.29 -6.84 -10.24
N TYR A 79 -7.03 -7.15 -10.55
CA TYR A 79 -6.59 -7.56 -11.88
C TYR A 79 -5.87 -8.90 -11.82
N LYS A 80 -6.28 -9.81 -12.71
CA LYS A 80 -5.78 -11.18 -12.73
C LYS A 80 -4.33 -11.28 -13.15
N THR A 81 -3.92 -10.48 -14.13
CA THR A 81 -2.57 -10.52 -14.70
C THR A 81 -1.96 -9.14 -14.81
N LYS A 82 -0.63 -9.08 -14.96
CA LYS A 82 0.07 -7.83 -15.33
C LYS A 82 -0.48 -7.21 -16.61
N GLU A 83 -0.86 -8.01 -17.60
CA GLU A 83 -1.40 -7.51 -18.86
C GLU A 83 -2.75 -6.81 -18.67
N ASP A 84 -3.64 -7.38 -17.86
CA ASP A 84 -4.94 -6.77 -17.53
C ASP A 84 -4.75 -5.44 -16.81
N TYR A 85 -3.82 -5.38 -15.85
CA TYR A 85 -3.45 -4.16 -15.15
C TYR A 85 -2.93 -3.09 -16.12
N LEU A 86 -1.97 -3.43 -16.99
CA LEU A 86 -1.40 -2.47 -17.95
C LEU A 86 -2.43 -1.97 -18.96
N LYS A 87 -3.37 -2.83 -19.37
CA LYS A 87 -4.48 -2.44 -20.26
C LYS A 87 -5.39 -1.42 -19.57
N ALA A 88 -5.72 -1.63 -18.30
CA ALA A 88 -6.46 -0.66 -17.50
C ALA A 88 -5.65 0.62 -17.27
N GLY A 89 -4.35 0.48 -16.99
CA GLY A 89 -3.43 1.59 -16.78
C GLY A 89 -3.31 2.54 -17.99
N LYS A 90 -3.38 2.02 -19.22
CA LYS A 90 -3.46 2.87 -20.42
C LYS A 90 -4.73 3.70 -20.50
N LYS A 91 -5.85 3.20 -19.97
CA LYS A 91 -7.15 3.90 -19.98
C LYS A 91 -7.25 4.94 -18.86
N TYR A 92 -6.73 4.61 -17.68
CA TYR A 92 -6.91 5.39 -16.46
C TYR A 92 -5.62 6.08 -15.98
N ASN A 93 -4.55 5.99 -16.76
CA ASN A 93 -3.23 6.56 -16.46
C ASN A 93 -2.63 6.06 -15.12
N TYR A 94 -2.69 4.74 -14.89
CA TYR A 94 -2.13 4.13 -13.68
C TYR A 94 -0.61 4.11 -13.69
N ILE A 95 -0.04 4.14 -12.48
CA ILE A 95 1.40 4.01 -12.25
C ILE A 95 1.91 2.65 -12.74
N SER A 96 3.10 2.63 -13.34
CA SER A 96 3.66 1.38 -13.86
C SER A 96 4.13 0.46 -12.72
N PRO A 97 3.96 -0.87 -12.82
CA PRO A 97 4.44 -1.80 -11.79
C PRO A 97 5.95 -1.72 -11.51
N GLU A 98 6.73 -1.26 -12.49
CA GLU A 98 8.17 -1.02 -12.39
C GLU A 98 8.52 0.12 -11.42
N GLU A 99 7.56 0.99 -11.13
CA GLU A 99 7.71 2.10 -10.18
C GLU A 99 7.33 1.70 -8.76
N PHE A 100 6.72 0.51 -8.57
CA PHE A 100 6.30 0.05 -7.25
C PHE A 100 7.50 -0.18 -6.34
N LYS A 101 7.36 0.25 -5.09
CA LYS A 101 8.41 0.17 -4.07
C LYS A 101 7.98 -0.72 -2.93
N SER A 102 8.97 -1.21 -2.19
CA SER A 102 8.73 -2.00 -0.98
C SER A 102 8.13 -1.14 0.13
N PHE A 103 7.43 -1.77 1.07
CA PHE A 103 6.98 -1.10 2.30
C PHE A 103 8.12 -0.38 3.01
N ASN A 104 9.29 -1.01 3.15
CA ASN A 104 10.44 -0.42 3.83
C ASN A 104 10.94 0.84 3.14
N THR A 105 10.90 0.89 1.79
CA THR A 105 11.25 2.11 1.05
C THR A 105 10.31 3.24 1.42
N HIS A 106 8.99 3.01 1.36
CA HIS A 106 7.98 4.00 1.72
C HIS A 106 8.06 4.42 3.19
N TYR A 107 8.22 3.45 4.09
CA TYR A 107 8.36 3.69 5.53
C TYR A 107 9.55 4.59 5.83
N ASN A 108 10.72 4.28 5.26
CA ASN A 108 11.92 5.09 5.47
C ASN A 108 11.79 6.48 4.85
N THR A 109 11.18 6.59 3.66
CA THR A 109 10.92 7.90 3.06
C THR A 109 9.98 8.75 3.92
N TYR A 110 8.94 8.15 4.50
CA TYR A 110 7.97 8.85 5.34
C TYR A 110 8.55 9.24 6.70
N TRP A 111 9.17 8.29 7.40
CA TRP A 111 9.62 8.45 8.80
C TRP A 111 11.06 8.93 8.95
N HIS A 112 11.94 8.69 7.98
CA HIS A 112 13.34 9.16 8.00
C HIS A 112 13.60 10.31 7.02
N GLY A 113 12.56 10.85 6.38
CA GLY A 113 12.65 12.08 5.59
C GLY A 113 12.91 13.32 6.44
N TRP A 114 13.42 14.39 5.82
CA TRP A 114 13.73 15.70 6.42
C TRP A 114 12.62 16.32 7.29
N ARG A 115 11.36 15.89 7.14
CA ARG A 115 10.25 16.28 8.02
C ARG A 115 10.45 15.86 9.49
N PHE A 116 11.29 14.85 9.75
CA PHE A 116 11.67 14.45 11.11
C PHE A 116 12.65 15.42 11.78
N TRP A 117 13.36 16.25 11.01
CA TRP A 117 14.31 17.26 11.54
C TRP A 117 13.65 18.59 11.95
N LEU A 118 12.36 18.78 11.62
CA LEU A 118 11.61 20.01 11.93
C LEU A 118 10.70 19.88 13.16
N LEU A 119 10.80 18.78 13.90
CA LEU A 119 10.20 18.66 15.22
C LEU A 119 11.27 19.07 16.26
N PRO A 120 11.08 20.15 17.04
CA PRO A 120 11.94 20.46 18.18
C PRO A 120 11.86 19.39 19.28
#